data_AF-A0A9E1YUE2-F1
#
_entry.id   AF-A0A9E1YUE2-F1
#
_cell.length_a   1.000
_cell.length_b   1.000
_cell.length_c   1.000
_cell.angle_alpha   90.00
_cell.angle_beta   90.00
_cell.angle_gamma   90.00
#
_symmetry.space_group_name_H-M   'P 1'
#
loop_
_entity.id
_entity.type
_entity.pdbx_description
1 polymer ?
#
loop_
_entity_poly.entity_id
_entity_poly.type
_entity_poly.pdbx_seq_one_letter_code
_entity_poly.pdbx_strand_id
1 'polypeptide(L)' 'LPEPARSVLVGFRRQALHAAKLSFHHPATNELLEFESPMPADMAALVSALDDAYLNNPVIFPNH' A
#
# COMPACT_ATOMS: atom_id res chain seq x y z
N LEU A 1 11.45 -6.62 12.86
CA LEU A 1 11.59 -6.49 11.40
C LEU A 1 13.08 -6.48 11.08
N PRO A 2 13.54 -7.33 10.15
CA PRO A 2 14.90 -7.25 9.62
C PRO A 2 15.12 -5.94 8.86
N GLU A 3 16.37 -5.50 8.74
CA GLU A 3 16.73 -4.51 7.73
C GLU A 3 16.62 -5.16 6.35
N PRO A 4 16.14 -4.45 5.30
CA PRO A 4 15.87 -2.99 5.26
C PRO A 4 14.44 -2.58 5.69
N ALA A 5 13.54 -3.54 5.96
CA ALA A 5 12.12 -3.26 6.18
C ALA A 5 11.84 -2.36 7.39
N ARG A 6 12.63 -2.51 8.45
CA ARG A 6 12.54 -1.64 9.63
C ARG A 6 12.83 -0.17 9.28
N SER A 7 13.88 0.09 8.51
CA SER A 7 14.21 1.45 8.07
C SER A 7 13.09 2.08 7.24
N VAL A 8 12.54 1.34 6.28
CA VAL A 8 11.42 1.81 5.45
C VAL A 8 10.18 2.13 6.30
N LEU A 9 9.85 1.26 7.26
CA LEU A 9 8.70 1.46 8.15
C LEU A 9 8.87 2.66 9.09
N VAL A 10 10.07 2.88 9.64
CA VAL A 10 10.37 4.06 10.47
C VAL A 10 10.36 5.35 9.64
N GLY A 11 10.77 5.27 8.36
CA GLY A 11 10.75 6.39 7.42
C GLY A 11 9.34 6.78 6.93
N PHE A 12 8.35 5.90 7.06
CA PHE A 12 6.99 6.12 6.58
C PHE A 12 6.18 6.96 7.58
N ARG A 13 6.18 8.29 7.38
CA ARG A 13 5.64 9.25 8.37
C ARG A 13 4.16 9.63 8.22
N ARG A 14 3.45 9.09 7.22
CA ARG A 14 2.02 9.37 7.00
C ARG A 14 1.18 8.13 7.25
N GLN A 15 -0.14 8.29 7.27
CA GLN A 15 -1.04 7.14 7.30
C GLN A 15 -0.83 6.28 6.04
N ALA A 16 -0.80 4.96 6.20
CA ALA A 16 -0.78 3.99 5.11
C ALA A 16 -2.20 3.85 4.50
N LEU A 17 -2.78 4.99 4.13
CA LEU A 17 -4.11 5.11 3.58
C LEU A 17 -4.01 5.84 2.23
N HIS A 18 -4.64 5.27 1.21
CA HIS A 18 -4.68 5.83 -0.15
C HIS A 18 -6.07 5.61 -0.76
N ALA A 19 -6.68 6.68 -1.27
CA ALA A 19 -7.93 6.60 -2.02
C ALA A 19 -7.61 6.16 -3.45
N ALA A 20 -7.60 4.84 -3.68
CA ALA A 20 -7.24 4.26 -4.97
C ALA A 20 -8.32 4.48 -6.05
N LYS A 21 -9.59 4.56 -5.65
CA LYS A 21 -10.73 4.70 -6.54
C LYS A 21 -11.78 5.63 -5.92
N LEU A 22 -12.38 6.48 -6.76
CA LEU A 22 -13.50 7.35 -6.42
C LEU A 22 -14.56 7.24 -7.52
N SER A 23 -15.79 6.86 -7.14
CA SER A 23 -16.92 6.78 -8.07
C SER A 23 -18.11 7.54 -7.53
N PHE A 24 -18.76 8.35 -8.37
CA PHE A 24 -19.99 9.09 -8.05
C PHE A 24 -20.77 9.48 -9.31
N HIS A 25 -22.05 9.82 -9.16
CA HIS A 25 -22.87 10.34 -10.27
C HIS A 25 -22.60 11.82 -10.51
N HIS A 26 -22.37 12.20 -11.77
CA HIS A 26 -22.16 13.59 -12.15
C HIS A 26 -23.40 14.44 -11.81
N PRO A 27 -23.27 15.57 -11.09
CA PRO A 27 -24.40 16.30 -10.55
C PRO A 27 -25.33 16.93 -11.61
N ALA A 28 -24.84 17.15 -12.83
CA ALA A 28 -25.65 17.74 -13.91
C ALA A 28 -26.20 16.69 -14.90
N THR A 29 -25.47 15.59 -15.15
CA THR A 29 -25.83 14.59 -16.17
C THR A 29 -26.30 13.28 -15.59
N ASN A 30 -26.09 13.06 -14.28
CA ASN A 30 -26.35 11.81 -13.56
C ASN A 30 -25.59 10.60 -14.12
N GLU A 31 -24.59 10.81 -14.97
CA GLU A 31 -23.73 9.77 -15.51
C GLU A 31 -22.76 9.28 -14.42
N LEU A 32 -22.46 7.99 -14.41
CA LEU A 32 -21.48 7.43 -13.49
C LEU A 32 -20.08 7.86 -13.92
N LEU A 33 -19.37 8.56 -13.04
CA LEU A 33 -17.97 8.90 -13.20
C LEU A 33 -17.13 8.03 -12.27
N GLU A 34 -16.01 7.53 -12.80
CA GLU A 34 -15.03 6.77 -12.04
C GLU A 34 -13.64 7.38 -12.25
N PHE A 35 -12.91 7.54 -11.14
CA PHE A 35 -11.55 8.04 -11.12
C PHE A 35 -10.68 7.04 -10.37
N GLU A 36 -9.49 6.79 -10.89
CA GLU A 36 -8.51 5.90 -10.28
C GLU A 36 -7.17 6.61 -10.14
N SER A 37 -6.48 6.35 -9.03
CA SER A 37 -5.15 6.89 -8.77
C SER A 37 -4.19 5.74 -8.48
N PRO A 38 -3.02 5.69 -9.15
CA PRO A 38 -2.03 4.66 -8.88
C PRO A 38 -1.56 4.70 -7.43
N MET A 39 -1.09 3.56 -6.93
CA MET A 39 -0.49 3.44 -5.61
C MET A 39 0.71 4.42 -5.50
N PRO A 40 0.78 5.23 -4.44
CA PRO A 40 1.94 6.09 -4.19
C PRO A 40 3.24 5.28 -4.04
N ALA A 41 4.35 5.83 -4.53
CA ALA A 41 5.65 5.14 -4.57
C ALA A 41 6.17 4.75 -3.17
N ASP A 42 5.90 5.57 -2.15
CA ASP A 42 6.27 5.29 -0.77
C ASP A 42 5.49 4.11 -0.17
N MET A 43 4.20 3.97 -0.50
CA MET A 43 3.39 2.82 -0.10
C MET A 43 3.82 1.55 -0.83
N ALA A 44 4.12 1.64 -2.12
CA ALA A 44 4.66 0.52 -2.87
C ALA A 44 6.00 0.02 -2.28
N ALA A 45 6.89 0.96 -1.92
CA ALA A 45 8.16 0.63 -1.25
C ALA A 45 7.95 -0.01 0.12
N LEU A 46 6.97 0.48 0.90
CA LEU A 46 6.63 -0.10 2.20
C LEU A 46 6.13 -1.55 2.06
N VAL A 47 5.20 -1.81 1.12
CA VAL A 47 4.67 -3.16 0.86
C VAL A 47 5.79 -4.10 0.44
N SER A 48 6.61 -3.71 -0.55
CA SER A 48 7.74 -4.52 -1.02
C SER A 48 8.69 -4.89 0.11
N ALA A 49 9.04 -3.92 0.97
CA ALA A 49 9.98 -4.18 2.06
C ALA A 49 9.41 -5.13 3.12
N LEU A 50 8.09 -5.06 3.39
CA LEU A 50 7.42 -5.96 4.31
C LEU A 50 7.28 -7.38 3.74
N ASP A 51 6.94 -7.49 2.46
CA ASP A 51 6.84 -8.77 1.75
C ASP A 51 8.20 -9.47 1.69
N ASP A 52 9.27 -8.73 1.35
CA ASP A 52 10.63 -9.25 1.34
C ASP A 52 11.07 -9.70 2.74
N ALA A 53 10.74 -8.93 3.78
CA ALA A 53 11.05 -9.31 5.16
C ALA A 53 10.28 -10.53 5.65
N TYR A 54 9.09 -10.78 5.09
CA TYR A 54 8.26 -11.93 5.39
C TYR A 54 8.77 -13.18 4.66
N LEU A 55 8.99 -13.09 3.35
CA LEU A 55 9.39 -14.23 2.50
C LEU A 55 10.81 -14.72 2.81
N ASN A 56 11.69 -13.82 3.23
CA ASN A 56 13.09 -14.16 3.54
C ASN A 56 13.34 -14.48 5.02
N ASN A 57 12.29 -14.68 5.83
CA ASN A 57 12.42 -15.00 7.24
C ASN A 57 11.74 -16.34 7.61
N PRO A 58 12.51 -17.43 7.86
CA PRO A 58 11.95 -18.77 8.08
C PRO A 58 11.22 -18.97 9.42
N VAL A 59 11.14 -17.94 10.28
CA VAL A 59 10.66 -18.09 11.67
C VAL A 59 9.22 -17.60 11.88
N ILE A 60 8.64 -16.81 10.97
CA ILE A 60 7.40 -16.07 11.29
C ILE A 60 6.13 -16.89 11.02
N PHE A 61 6.15 -17.88 10.12
CA PHE A 61 5.04 -18.82 9.89
C PHE A 61 5.57 -20.24 9.60
N PRO A 62 5.40 -21.21 10.52
CA PRO A 62 5.98 -22.55 10.37
C PRO A 62 5.26 -23.46 9.37
N ASN A 63 4.30 -22.98 8.58
CA ASN A 63 3.66 -23.74 7.51
C ASN A 63 3.18 -22.80 6.38
N HIS A 64 3.96 -22.71 5.31
CA HIS A 64 3.39 -22.68 3.97
C HIS A 64 3.97 -23.83 3.15
#